data_AF-A0A363U285-F1
#
_entry.id   AF-A0A363U285-F1
#
_cell.length_a   1.000
_cell.length_b   1.000
_cell.length_c   1.000
_cell.angle_alpha   90.00
_cell.angle_beta   90.00
_cell.angle_gamma   90.00
#
_symmetry.space_group_name_H-M   'P 1'
#
loop_
_entity.id
_entity.type
_entity.pdbx_description
1 polymer ?
#
loop_
_entity_poly.entity_id
_entity_poly.type
_entity_poly.pdbx_seq_one_letter_code
_entity_poly.pdbx_strand_id
1 'polypeptide(L)'
;MDSLYILTVAINYACLIAAIWLGIFIVTRSSRSPVSWLTALTLLSVSGWFLNVLLALNPPPSPHFLPDWLTPLFWMWPTGSFQSGWGGWMQGWQVAPAIMFWHHVTMLMRPGRMNPWRWTRVSLGYAIAVAAIYVMANTNLMFTEGVGDPLYLNTLQQGKLFSVFMGLLFLFTIMSLINLLRSAKIAPSMMPRRQLYILAAATLTAGLSAPISVISYALDIPLPRVLLSILLGMAVLLMGYGVARYSALVERRVLGRDITYNGIAILLVALLYLVVGWVSVLIYGVPAAALVFIVVLAIFTHSLIDLGRQALDLIFLHRETRELRIRLRKLAAFAREPQALKENLSSTFQSLCASVRAAYGLILVFELDSTSELVSYRWSRENAPLPSTRLMFDDLVQPERGQLDPPLEDAALLIPLYDGGGQIGVLILGQPDNGLRYSQHDIDNLLELSDQVSNVLHVIQHETEFLSRLSELAQTQQPTLDTGIELIPTRAVEDALRNMHDYSYLGDSPLANLEQVKHQLSAGALTHLDLGREVHNLLLTALEKLRPAGDTPKEPIPREWFAYIILHDAYAKETQNRDIMSRLYISEGTFNRTRRAAIRSLAKALAEMEKVS
;
A
#
# COMPACT_ATOMS: atom_id res chain seq x y z
N MET A 1 -46.12 -11.94 14.18
CA MET A 1 -44.85 -12.52 13.71
C MET A 1 -44.11 -13.04 14.93
N ASP A 2 -43.69 -14.31 14.92
CA ASP A 2 -42.99 -14.91 16.04
C ASP A 2 -41.68 -14.17 16.31
N SER A 3 -41.39 -13.88 17.59
CA SER A 3 -40.17 -13.17 18.01
C SER A 3 -38.91 -13.91 17.55
N LEU A 4 -38.95 -15.25 17.50
CA LEU A 4 -37.88 -16.09 17.01
C LEU A 4 -37.62 -15.91 15.51
N TYR A 5 -38.68 -15.76 14.70
CA TYR A 5 -38.57 -15.51 13.26
C TYR A 5 -37.86 -14.17 13.00
N ILE A 6 -38.35 -13.10 13.64
CA ILE A 6 -37.77 -11.75 13.48
C ILE A 6 -36.29 -11.75 13.88
N LEU A 7 -35.96 -12.38 15.02
CA LEU A 7 -34.59 -12.49 15.51
C LEU A 7 -33.70 -13.28 14.54
N THR A 8 -34.19 -14.40 14.01
CA THR A 8 -33.44 -15.24 13.06
C THR A 8 -33.17 -14.49 11.77
N VAL A 9 -34.18 -13.82 11.20
CA VAL A 9 -34.04 -13.02 9.98
C VAL A 9 -33.06 -11.86 10.19
N ALA A 10 -33.20 -11.08 11.28
CA ALA A 10 -32.34 -9.94 11.57
C ALA A 10 -30.87 -10.34 11.72
N ILE A 11 -30.59 -11.42 12.46
CA ILE A 11 -29.22 -11.90 12.67
C ILE A 11 -28.62 -12.42 11.37
N ASN A 12 -29.38 -13.16 10.56
CA ASN A 12 -28.87 -13.67 9.28
C ASN A 12 -28.58 -12.54 8.29
N TYR A 13 -29.40 -11.48 8.23
CA TYR A 13 -29.07 -10.28 7.46
C TYR A 13 -27.79 -9.62 7.96
N ALA A 14 -27.66 -9.39 9.26
CA ALA A 14 -26.46 -8.76 9.82
C ALA A 14 -25.19 -9.58 9.52
N CYS A 15 -25.25 -10.90 9.65
CA CYS A 15 -24.14 -11.79 9.36
C CYS A 15 -23.82 -11.89 7.86
N LEU A 16 -24.85 -11.90 6.99
CA LEU A 16 -24.70 -11.86 5.54
C LEU A 16 -23.98 -10.57 5.10
N ILE A 17 -24.45 -9.42 5.59
CA ILE A 17 -23.85 -8.11 5.33
C ILE A 17 -22.38 -8.11 5.76
N ALA A 18 -22.10 -8.54 7.00
CA ALA A 18 -20.75 -8.57 7.53
C ALA A 18 -19.82 -9.51 6.74
N ALA A 19 -20.28 -10.70 6.36
CA ALA A 19 -19.48 -11.69 5.65
C ALA A 19 -19.11 -11.24 4.22
N ILE A 20 -20.08 -10.72 3.46
CA ILE A 20 -19.84 -10.21 2.10
C ILE A 20 -18.93 -8.98 2.16
N TRP A 21 -19.26 -8.03 3.03
CA TRP A 21 -18.48 -6.80 3.19
C TRP A 21 -17.03 -7.10 3.58
N LEU A 22 -16.79 -7.91 4.63
CA LEU A 22 -15.44 -8.25 5.07
C LEU A 22 -14.67 -9.02 3.99
N GLY A 23 -15.34 -9.93 3.28
CA GLY A 23 -14.73 -10.65 2.16
C GLY A 23 -14.21 -9.70 1.08
N ILE A 24 -15.07 -8.80 0.60
CA ILE A 24 -14.67 -7.81 -0.41
C ILE A 24 -13.60 -6.86 0.16
N PHE A 25 -13.80 -6.33 1.37
CA PHE A 25 -12.88 -5.42 2.04
C PHE A 25 -11.46 -5.97 2.15
N ILE A 26 -11.31 -7.25 2.51
CA ILE A 26 -10.00 -7.90 2.62
C ILE A 26 -9.32 -7.95 1.24
N VAL A 27 -10.04 -8.35 0.20
CA VAL A 27 -9.47 -8.43 -1.17
C VAL A 27 -9.10 -7.06 -1.70
N THR A 28 -9.94 -6.04 -1.50
CA THR A 28 -9.69 -4.70 -2.03
C THR A 28 -8.42 -4.10 -1.42
N ARG A 29 -8.17 -4.34 -0.13
CA ARG A 29 -7.05 -3.74 0.60
C ARG A 29 -5.76 -4.54 0.47
N SER A 30 -5.80 -5.85 0.23
CA SER A 30 -4.61 -6.70 0.08
C SER A 30 -4.69 -7.64 -1.14
N SER A 31 -4.99 -7.05 -2.30
CA SER A 31 -5.23 -7.74 -3.58
C SER A 31 -4.07 -8.60 -4.10
N ARG A 32 -2.85 -8.42 -3.60
CA ARG A 32 -1.66 -9.20 -4.00
C ARG A 32 -1.40 -10.42 -3.12
N SER A 33 -2.10 -10.56 -2.00
CA SER A 33 -1.85 -11.63 -1.04
C SER A 33 -2.77 -12.83 -1.29
N PRO A 34 -2.24 -14.04 -1.54
CA PRO A 34 -3.07 -15.23 -1.73
C PRO A 34 -3.86 -15.58 -0.46
N VAL A 35 -3.32 -15.26 0.72
CA VAL A 35 -3.99 -15.44 2.02
C VAL A 35 -5.26 -14.60 2.11
N SER A 36 -5.21 -13.36 1.62
CA SER A 36 -6.35 -12.45 1.63
C SER A 36 -7.46 -12.89 0.67
N TRP A 37 -7.09 -13.30 -0.55
CA TRP A 37 -8.04 -13.87 -1.51
C TRP A 37 -8.73 -15.12 -0.98
N LEU A 38 -7.98 -16.08 -0.45
CA LEU A 38 -8.56 -17.31 0.07
C LEU A 38 -9.42 -17.06 1.32
N THR A 39 -9.03 -16.12 2.18
CA THR A 39 -9.87 -15.72 3.34
C THR A 39 -11.17 -15.08 2.86
N ALA A 40 -11.12 -14.21 1.85
CA ALA A 40 -12.32 -13.63 1.30
C ALA A 40 -13.23 -14.68 0.66
N LEU A 41 -12.68 -15.66 -0.05
CA LEU A 41 -13.43 -16.80 -0.55
C LEU A 41 -14.05 -17.64 0.59
N THR A 42 -13.35 -17.81 1.71
CA THR A 42 -13.93 -18.41 2.92
C THR A 42 -15.13 -17.59 3.41
N LEU A 43 -15.00 -16.28 3.57
CA LEU A 43 -16.07 -15.42 4.09
C LEU A 43 -17.27 -15.35 3.14
N LEU A 44 -17.03 -15.23 1.83
CA LEU A 44 -18.07 -15.27 0.81
C LEU A 44 -18.75 -16.64 0.79
N SER A 45 -18.01 -17.74 0.98
CA SER A 45 -18.61 -19.06 1.08
C SER A 45 -19.41 -19.26 2.38
N VAL A 46 -18.98 -18.69 3.51
CA VAL A 46 -19.81 -18.67 4.73
C VAL A 46 -21.07 -17.80 4.53
N SER A 47 -21.00 -16.73 3.74
CA SER A 47 -22.16 -15.89 3.46
C SER A 47 -23.31 -16.65 2.78
N GLY A 48 -22.99 -17.68 1.99
CA GLY A 48 -23.98 -18.57 1.38
C GLY A 48 -24.81 -19.36 2.41
N TRP A 49 -24.28 -19.63 3.61
CA TRP A 49 -25.07 -20.22 4.69
C TRP A 49 -26.17 -19.27 5.17
N PHE A 50 -25.84 -18.01 5.43
CA PHE A 50 -26.84 -17.00 5.85
C PHE A 50 -27.85 -16.73 4.73
N LEU A 51 -27.38 -16.75 3.48
CA LEU A 51 -28.24 -16.65 2.29
C LEU A 51 -29.26 -17.78 2.26
N ASN A 52 -28.85 -19.04 2.42
CA ASN A 52 -29.77 -20.19 2.45
C ASN A 52 -30.82 -20.03 3.55
N VAL A 53 -30.42 -19.62 4.75
CA VAL A 53 -31.37 -19.48 5.87
C VAL A 53 -32.41 -18.40 5.56
N LEU A 54 -32.00 -17.26 4.99
CA LEU A 54 -32.93 -16.19 4.60
C LEU A 54 -33.88 -16.62 3.48
N LEU A 55 -33.37 -17.32 2.46
CA LEU A 55 -34.18 -17.86 1.36
C LEU A 55 -35.10 -19.00 1.81
N ALA A 56 -34.70 -19.80 2.80
CA ALA A 56 -35.56 -20.84 3.34
C ALA A 56 -36.71 -20.27 4.18
N LEU A 57 -36.45 -19.21 4.94
CA LEU A 57 -37.48 -18.52 5.73
C LEU A 57 -38.40 -17.68 4.85
N ASN A 58 -37.92 -17.21 3.70
CA ASN A 58 -38.66 -16.43 2.72
C ASN A 58 -38.41 -17.00 1.32
N PRO A 59 -38.99 -18.16 0.98
CA PRO A 59 -38.76 -18.81 -0.31
C PRO A 59 -39.26 -17.90 -1.44
N PRO A 60 -38.43 -17.64 -2.48
CA PRO A 60 -38.90 -17.01 -3.69
C PRO A 60 -40.09 -17.76 -4.28
N PRO A 61 -41.02 -17.08 -4.96
CA PRO A 61 -42.03 -17.75 -5.76
C PRO A 61 -41.34 -18.65 -6.79
N SER A 62 -41.88 -19.85 -6.99
CA SER A 62 -41.35 -20.78 -7.99
C SER A 62 -41.44 -20.13 -9.37
N PRO A 63 -40.30 -19.93 -10.08
CA PRO A 63 -40.36 -19.34 -11.41
C PRO A 63 -41.11 -20.30 -12.34
N HIS A 64 -42.14 -19.79 -13.02
CA HIS A 64 -42.87 -20.54 -14.04
C HIS A 64 -41.96 -20.99 -15.20
N PHE A 65 -40.84 -20.29 -15.41
CA PHE A 65 -39.82 -20.59 -16.41
C PHE A 65 -38.43 -20.14 -15.91
N LEU A 66 -37.46 -21.06 -15.91
CA LEU A 66 -36.04 -20.76 -15.69
C LEU A 66 -35.34 -20.82 -17.05
N PRO A 67 -34.85 -19.70 -17.60
CA PRO A 67 -34.10 -19.69 -18.85
C PRO A 67 -32.87 -20.59 -18.79
N ASP A 68 -32.58 -21.33 -19.86
CA ASP A 68 -31.46 -22.29 -19.90
C ASP A 68 -30.10 -21.66 -19.60
N TRP A 69 -29.93 -20.36 -19.90
CA TRP A 69 -28.70 -19.62 -19.61
C TRP A 69 -28.50 -19.32 -18.11
N LEU A 70 -29.56 -19.35 -17.30
CA LEU A 70 -29.50 -19.19 -15.85
C LEU A 70 -29.24 -20.50 -15.12
N THR A 71 -29.52 -21.66 -15.74
CA THR A 71 -29.29 -22.99 -15.16
C THR A 71 -27.87 -23.21 -14.64
N PRO A 72 -26.80 -22.78 -15.33
CA PRO A 72 -25.42 -22.87 -14.82
C PRO A 72 -25.20 -22.07 -13.52
N LEU A 73 -25.95 -20.99 -13.29
CA LEU A 73 -25.81 -20.17 -12.08
C LEU A 73 -26.31 -20.91 -10.83
N PHE A 74 -27.22 -21.86 -11.00
CA PHE A 74 -27.84 -22.64 -9.92
C PHE A 74 -27.26 -24.05 -9.78
N TRP A 75 -26.10 -24.34 -10.38
CA TRP A 75 -25.48 -25.67 -10.39
C TRP A 75 -25.21 -26.29 -9.00
N MET A 76 -25.23 -25.48 -7.93
CA MET A 76 -25.08 -25.95 -6.54
C MET A 76 -26.39 -26.35 -5.88
N TRP A 77 -27.54 -25.88 -6.40
CA TRP A 77 -28.86 -26.24 -5.89
C TRP A 77 -29.31 -27.59 -6.47
N PRO A 78 -29.89 -28.49 -5.65
CA PRO A 78 -30.48 -29.73 -6.15
C PRO A 78 -31.49 -29.51 -7.27
N THR A 79 -31.53 -30.42 -8.24
CA THR A 79 -32.55 -30.39 -9.30
C THR A 79 -33.95 -30.48 -8.69
N GLY A 80 -34.80 -29.47 -8.96
CA GLY A 80 -36.14 -29.39 -8.36
C GLY A 80 -36.24 -28.56 -7.07
N SER A 81 -35.15 -27.91 -6.63
CA SER A 81 -35.14 -27.04 -5.44
C SER A 81 -36.26 -25.99 -5.44
N PHE A 82 -36.57 -25.44 -6.60
CA PHE A 82 -37.62 -24.43 -6.81
C PHE A 82 -39.05 -24.98 -6.64
N GLN A 83 -39.22 -26.30 -6.73
CA GLN A 83 -40.52 -26.99 -6.60
C GLN A 83 -40.75 -27.51 -5.18
N SER A 84 -39.66 -27.77 -4.43
CA SER A 84 -39.67 -28.33 -3.07
C SER A 84 -39.86 -27.32 -1.92
N GLY A 85 -40.32 -26.10 -2.21
CA GLY A 85 -40.53 -25.06 -1.20
C GLY A 85 -39.25 -24.71 -0.41
N TRP A 86 -39.39 -24.43 0.89
CA TRP A 86 -38.26 -24.01 1.74
C TRP A 86 -37.16 -25.09 1.90
N GLY A 87 -37.50 -26.38 1.80
CA GLY A 87 -36.56 -27.49 1.98
C GLY A 87 -35.49 -27.53 0.89
N GLY A 88 -35.86 -27.26 -0.36
CA GLY A 88 -34.90 -27.15 -1.47
C GLY A 88 -33.97 -25.95 -1.34
N TRP A 89 -34.50 -24.80 -0.93
CA TRP A 89 -33.68 -23.61 -0.67
C TRP A 89 -32.66 -23.83 0.44
N MET A 90 -33.00 -24.62 1.45
CA MET A 90 -32.08 -24.98 2.54
C MET A 90 -30.90 -25.85 2.11
N GLN A 91 -31.09 -26.70 1.11
CA GLN A 91 -30.07 -27.61 0.59
C GLN A 91 -29.16 -26.95 -0.46
N GLY A 92 -29.39 -25.67 -0.79
CA GLY A 92 -28.79 -25.01 -1.95
C GLY A 92 -27.29 -24.69 -1.89
N TRP A 93 -26.83 -24.27 -0.72
CA TRP A 93 -25.43 -23.87 -0.51
C TRP A 93 -24.71 -24.80 0.45
N GLN A 94 -23.49 -25.18 0.08
CA GLN A 94 -22.65 -26.08 0.87
C GLN A 94 -21.51 -25.35 1.57
N VAL A 95 -21.24 -25.67 2.84
CA VAL A 95 -20.18 -25.03 3.65
C VAL A 95 -18.78 -25.63 3.40
N ALA A 96 -18.66 -26.78 2.73
CA ALA A 96 -17.35 -27.43 2.54
C ALA A 96 -16.30 -26.53 1.86
N PRO A 97 -16.63 -25.74 0.81
CA PRO A 97 -15.66 -24.82 0.20
C PRO A 97 -15.08 -23.84 1.21
N ALA A 98 -15.88 -23.26 2.11
CA ALA A 98 -15.41 -22.35 3.14
C ALA A 98 -14.31 -22.99 4.01
N ILE A 99 -14.54 -24.22 4.46
CA ILE A 99 -13.60 -24.98 5.30
C ILE A 99 -12.32 -25.30 4.51
N MET A 100 -12.42 -25.65 3.22
CA MET A 100 -11.25 -25.97 2.40
C MET A 100 -10.42 -24.74 2.04
N PHE A 101 -11.06 -23.63 1.69
CA PHE A 101 -10.39 -22.34 1.51
C PHE A 101 -9.67 -21.94 2.81
N TRP A 102 -10.33 -22.09 3.95
CA TRP A 102 -9.74 -21.76 5.24
C TRP A 102 -8.56 -22.68 5.59
N HIS A 103 -8.69 -23.98 5.31
CA HIS A 103 -7.60 -24.92 5.49
C HIS A 103 -6.37 -24.53 4.68
N HIS A 104 -6.57 -24.15 3.41
CA HIS A 104 -5.53 -23.64 2.55
C HIS A 104 -4.88 -22.36 3.11
N VAL A 105 -5.68 -21.41 3.63
CA VAL A 105 -5.16 -20.23 4.35
C VAL A 105 -4.26 -20.63 5.51
N THR A 106 -4.70 -21.55 6.38
CA THR A 106 -3.89 -21.95 7.54
C THR A 106 -2.59 -22.65 7.15
N MET A 107 -2.54 -23.30 5.98
CA MET A 107 -1.33 -23.89 5.44
C MET A 107 -0.34 -22.85 4.92
N LEU A 108 -0.84 -21.77 4.32
CA LEU A 108 -0.03 -20.63 3.86
C LEU A 108 0.51 -19.80 5.02
N MET A 109 -0.24 -19.68 6.11
CA MET A 109 0.19 -18.97 7.33
C MET A 109 1.27 -19.72 8.13
N ARG A 110 1.51 -21.00 7.81
CA ARG A 110 2.47 -21.83 8.53
C ARG A 110 3.90 -21.54 8.05
N PRO A 111 4.89 -21.38 8.96
CA PRO A 111 6.27 -21.13 8.55
C PRO A 111 6.84 -22.22 7.63
N GLY A 112 7.70 -21.79 6.70
CA GLY A 112 8.32 -22.62 5.66
C GLY A 112 7.52 -22.65 4.35
N ARG A 113 8.21 -23.00 3.24
CA ARG A 113 7.61 -23.12 1.91
C ARG A 113 6.59 -24.27 1.84
N MET A 114 5.67 -24.19 0.88
CA MET A 114 4.72 -25.27 0.60
C MET A 114 5.48 -26.49 0.07
N ASN A 115 5.38 -27.63 0.76
CA ASN A 115 5.99 -28.89 0.34
C ASN A 115 4.93 -29.78 -0.35
N PRO A 116 5.34 -30.85 -1.06
CA PRO A 116 4.40 -31.75 -1.75
C PRO A 116 3.31 -32.30 -0.82
N TRP A 117 3.65 -32.68 0.41
CA TRP A 117 2.69 -33.18 1.41
C TRP A 117 1.65 -32.15 1.87
N ARG A 118 1.99 -30.86 1.93
CA ARG A 118 1.02 -29.79 2.22
C ARG A 118 0.09 -29.60 1.02
N TRP A 119 0.62 -29.64 -0.20
CA TRP A 119 -0.16 -29.55 -1.43
C TRP A 119 -1.12 -30.73 -1.62
N THR A 120 -0.70 -31.97 -1.33
CA THR A 120 -1.58 -33.13 -1.43
C THR A 120 -2.76 -33.02 -0.45
N ARG A 121 -2.53 -32.54 0.77
CA ARG A 121 -3.61 -32.29 1.75
C ARG A 121 -4.61 -31.24 1.29
N VAL A 122 -4.13 -30.14 0.73
CA VAL A 122 -4.98 -29.08 0.17
C VAL A 122 -5.78 -29.61 -1.03
N SER A 123 -5.13 -30.35 -1.93
CA SER A 123 -5.77 -30.94 -3.11
C SER A 123 -6.83 -31.98 -2.73
N LEU A 124 -6.55 -32.84 -1.75
CA LEU A 124 -7.51 -33.79 -1.21
C LEU A 124 -8.72 -33.09 -0.60
N GLY A 125 -8.50 -31.99 0.14
CA GLY A 125 -9.59 -31.18 0.69
C GLY A 125 -10.51 -30.63 -0.40
N TYR A 126 -9.94 -30.04 -1.45
CA TYR A 126 -10.74 -29.55 -2.59
C TYR A 126 -11.48 -30.68 -3.32
N ALA A 127 -10.85 -31.84 -3.51
CA ALA A 127 -11.53 -33.00 -4.09
C ALA A 127 -12.74 -33.44 -3.26
N ILE A 128 -12.61 -33.44 -1.92
CA ILE A 128 -13.73 -33.72 -1.01
C ILE A 128 -14.83 -32.67 -1.13
N ALA A 129 -14.49 -31.37 -1.21
CA ALA A 129 -15.49 -30.31 -1.38
C ALA A 129 -16.25 -30.44 -2.71
N VAL A 130 -15.56 -30.69 -3.81
CA VAL A 130 -16.19 -30.91 -5.12
C VAL A 130 -17.08 -32.16 -5.10
N ALA A 131 -16.60 -33.26 -4.52
CA ALA A 131 -17.41 -34.47 -4.37
C ALA A 131 -18.66 -34.21 -3.51
N ALA A 132 -18.53 -33.41 -2.46
CA ALA A 132 -19.65 -33.09 -1.59
C ALA A 132 -20.71 -32.20 -2.27
N ILE A 133 -20.29 -31.22 -3.08
CA ILE A 133 -21.20 -30.43 -3.93
C ILE A 133 -21.90 -31.35 -4.94
N TYR A 134 -21.14 -32.21 -5.63
CA TYR A 134 -21.69 -33.12 -6.63
C TYR A 134 -22.72 -34.09 -6.05
N VAL A 135 -22.40 -34.71 -4.90
CA VAL A 135 -23.30 -35.62 -4.19
C VAL A 135 -24.55 -34.88 -3.73
N MET A 136 -24.41 -33.67 -3.17
CA MET A 136 -25.56 -32.88 -2.69
C MET A 136 -26.48 -32.43 -3.84
N ALA A 137 -25.91 -32.03 -4.98
CA ALA A 137 -26.70 -31.52 -6.11
C ALA A 137 -27.45 -32.62 -6.88
N ASN A 138 -26.91 -33.85 -6.91
CA ASN A 138 -27.43 -34.92 -7.78
C ASN A 138 -28.06 -36.09 -7.01
N THR A 139 -27.90 -36.18 -5.69
CA THR A 139 -28.35 -37.35 -4.92
C THR A 139 -28.94 -36.98 -3.57
N ASN A 140 -29.89 -37.78 -3.09
CA ASN A 140 -30.49 -37.66 -1.75
C ASN A 140 -29.62 -38.32 -0.66
N LEU A 141 -28.34 -38.55 -0.93
CA LEU A 141 -27.42 -39.26 -0.01
C LEU A 141 -26.94 -38.36 1.15
N MET A 142 -26.99 -37.04 0.97
CA MET A 142 -26.67 -36.04 2.01
C MET A 142 -27.90 -35.65 2.81
N PHE A 143 -29.00 -35.33 2.13
CA PHE A 143 -30.29 -34.97 2.73
C PHE A 143 -31.42 -35.59 1.90
N THR A 144 -32.49 -36.03 2.53
CA THR A 144 -33.64 -36.66 1.85
C THR A 144 -34.80 -35.69 1.67
N GLU A 145 -35.43 -35.26 2.76
CA GLU A 145 -36.55 -34.31 2.72
C GLU A 145 -36.54 -33.37 3.94
N GLY A 146 -37.09 -32.17 3.76
CA GLY A 146 -37.32 -31.21 4.83
C GLY A 146 -38.69 -31.45 5.48
N VAL A 147 -38.71 -31.90 6.73
CA VAL A 147 -39.94 -32.09 7.52
C VAL A 147 -39.89 -31.16 8.73
N GLY A 148 -40.89 -30.30 8.91
CA GLY A 148 -41.00 -29.39 10.06
C GLY A 148 -40.80 -27.91 9.73
N ASP A 149 -40.41 -27.12 10.74
CA ASP A 149 -40.29 -25.66 10.65
C ASP A 149 -38.83 -25.21 10.37
N PRO A 150 -38.56 -24.50 9.25
CA PRO A 150 -37.22 -24.04 8.87
C PRO A 150 -36.47 -23.22 9.93
N LEU A 151 -37.15 -22.74 10.97
CA LEU A 151 -36.52 -22.09 12.13
C LEU A 151 -35.64 -23.03 12.96
N TYR A 152 -35.87 -24.34 12.89
CA TYR A 152 -35.17 -25.35 13.68
C TYR A 152 -34.22 -26.21 12.85
N LEU A 153 -33.19 -26.74 13.51
CA LEU A 153 -32.15 -27.52 12.86
C LEU A 153 -32.58 -28.93 12.46
N ASN A 154 -33.39 -29.60 13.26
CA ASN A 154 -33.82 -30.99 13.06
C ASN A 154 -34.76 -31.19 11.85
N THR A 155 -34.94 -30.16 11.02
CA THR A 155 -35.87 -30.20 9.90
C THR A 155 -35.38 -30.92 8.67
N LEU A 156 -34.07 -31.01 8.45
CA LEU A 156 -33.50 -31.79 7.37
C LEU A 156 -33.19 -33.21 7.85
N GLN A 157 -33.79 -34.21 7.22
CA GLN A 157 -33.44 -35.60 7.51
C GLN A 157 -32.04 -35.92 6.97
N GLN A 158 -31.19 -36.49 7.84
CA GLN A 158 -29.83 -36.87 7.49
C GLN A 158 -29.80 -38.05 6.51
N GLY A 159 -29.09 -37.89 5.40
CA GLY A 159 -28.81 -38.99 4.48
C GLY A 159 -27.66 -39.89 4.97
N LYS A 160 -27.46 -41.03 4.30
CA LYS A 160 -26.45 -42.04 4.68
C LYS A 160 -25.01 -41.49 4.74
N LEU A 161 -24.67 -40.52 3.88
CA LEU A 161 -23.32 -39.96 3.80
C LEU A 161 -23.12 -38.71 4.68
N PHE A 162 -24.17 -38.18 5.30
CA PHE A 162 -24.13 -36.93 6.07
C PHE A 162 -23.06 -36.96 7.17
N SER A 163 -23.09 -37.99 8.04
CA SER A 163 -22.16 -38.11 9.17
C SER A 163 -20.70 -38.26 8.72
N VAL A 164 -20.48 -38.97 7.61
CA VAL A 164 -19.13 -39.15 7.04
C VAL A 164 -18.58 -37.82 6.55
N PHE A 165 -19.35 -37.04 5.79
CA PHE A 165 -18.94 -35.71 5.33
C PHE A 165 -18.72 -34.75 6.48
N MET A 166 -19.62 -34.71 7.47
CA MET A 166 -19.45 -33.86 8.65
C MET A 166 -18.20 -34.23 9.45
N GLY A 167 -17.90 -35.51 9.59
CA GLY A 167 -16.65 -35.99 10.20
C GLY A 167 -15.40 -35.54 9.46
N LEU A 168 -15.40 -35.62 8.12
CA LEU A 168 -14.29 -35.12 7.29
C LEU A 168 -14.11 -33.61 7.42
N LEU A 169 -15.20 -32.83 7.36
CA LEU A 169 -15.16 -31.38 7.53
C LEU A 169 -14.66 -30.98 8.93
N PHE A 170 -15.08 -31.72 9.95
CA PHE A 170 -14.61 -31.52 11.32
C PHE A 170 -13.11 -31.83 11.45
N LEU A 171 -12.63 -32.91 10.82
CA LEU A 171 -11.20 -33.25 10.76
C LEU A 171 -10.37 -32.10 10.14
N PHE A 172 -10.81 -31.56 9.01
CA PHE A 172 -10.12 -30.43 8.37
C PHE A 172 -10.15 -29.17 9.25
N THR A 173 -11.23 -28.96 10.00
CA THR A 173 -11.33 -27.84 10.95
C THR A 173 -10.34 -28.01 12.12
N ILE A 174 -10.24 -29.22 12.69
CA ILE A 174 -9.23 -29.55 13.71
C ILE A 174 -7.82 -29.34 13.15
N MET A 175 -7.55 -29.80 11.94
CA MET A 175 -6.26 -29.60 11.30
C MET A 175 -5.92 -28.12 11.13
N SER A 176 -6.88 -27.30 10.72
CA SER A 176 -6.74 -25.83 10.61
C SER A 176 -6.45 -25.19 11.96
N LEU A 177 -7.13 -25.62 13.02
CA LEU A 177 -6.88 -25.17 14.39
C LEU A 177 -5.46 -25.53 14.84
N ILE A 178 -5.02 -26.77 14.62
CA ILE A 178 -3.66 -27.22 14.94
C ILE A 178 -2.62 -26.41 14.16
N ASN A 179 -2.85 -26.14 12.88
CA ASN A 179 -1.96 -25.33 12.06
C ASN A 179 -1.78 -23.91 12.63
N LEU A 180 -2.87 -23.25 13.02
CA LEU A 180 -2.84 -21.91 13.59
C LEU A 180 -2.18 -21.88 14.96
N LEU A 181 -2.52 -22.82 15.85
CA LEU A 181 -1.91 -22.91 17.18
C LEU A 181 -0.40 -23.19 17.12
N ARG A 182 0.04 -24.09 16.23
CA ARG A 182 1.47 -24.34 16.01
C ARG A 182 2.18 -23.11 15.46
N SER A 183 1.56 -22.42 14.51
CA SER A 183 2.12 -21.19 13.92
C SER A 183 2.20 -20.07 14.96
N ALA A 184 1.21 -19.95 15.85
CA ALA A 184 1.22 -18.99 16.95
C ALA A 184 2.35 -19.27 17.95
N LYS A 185 2.62 -20.54 18.26
CA LYS A 185 3.71 -20.93 19.16
C LYS A 185 5.10 -20.61 18.60
N ILE A 186 5.27 -20.70 17.27
CA ILE A 186 6.56 -20.48 16.59
C ILE A 186 6.80 -18.99 16.27
N ALA A 187 5.76 -18.15 16.29
CA ALA A 187 5.87 -16.74 15.92
C ALA A 187 6.81 -15.96 16.85
N PRO A 188 7.84 -15.25 16.33
CA PRO A 188 8.87 -14.61 17.14
C PRO A 188 8.40 -13.32 17.84
N SER A 189 7.35 -12.66 17.34
CA SER A 189 6.86 -11.39 17.87
C SER A 189 5.44 -11.49 18.45
N MET A 190 5.19 -10.70 19.51
CA MET A 190 3.94 -10.71 20.28
C MET A 190 2.70 -10.33 19.44
N MET A 191 2.85 -9.42 18.49
CA MET A 191 1.75 -8.86 17.69
C MET A 191 1.14 -9.89 16.70
N PRO A 192 1.89 -10.54 15.78
CA PRO A 192 1.37 -11.61 14.92
C PRO A 192 0.88 -12.83 15.70
N ARG A 193 1.54 -13.15 16.83
CA ARG A 193 1.13 -14.25 17.71
C ARG A 193 -0.29 -14.06 18.24
N ARG A 194 -0.63 -12.84 18.70
CA ARG A 194 -1.98 -12.52 19.18
C ARG A 194 -3.03 -12.66 18.06
N GLN A 195 -2.70 -12.26 16.82
CA GLN A 195 -3.62 -12.42 15.70
C GLN A 195 -3.86 -13.89 15.35
N LEU A 196 -2.82 -14.73 15.34
CA LEU A 196 -2.98 -16.17 15.10
C LEU A 196 -3.84 -16.85 16.17
N TYR A 197 -3.78 -16.40 17.43
CA TYR A 197 -4.71 -16.87 18.47
C TYR A 197 -6.16 -16.42 18.25
N ILE A 198 -6.38 -15.19 17.77
CA ILE A 198 -7.73 -14.72 17.38
C ILE A 198 -8.28 -15.57 16.23
N LEU A 199 -7.45 -15.88 15.22
CA LEU A 199 -7.85 -16.76 14.11
C LEU A 199 -8.10 -18.20 14.56
N ALA A 200 -7.33 -18.70 15.52
CA ALA A 200 -7.55 -20.01 16.13
C ALA A 200 -8.89 -20.01 16.91
N ALA A 201 -9.18 -18.96 17.67
CA ALA A 201 -10.46 -18.79 18.35
C ALA A 201 -11.62 -18.75 17.34
N ALA A 202 -11.50 -17.97 16.26
CA ALA A 202 -12.50 -17.92 15.18
C ALA A 202 -12.75 -19.31 14.56
N THR A 203 -11.68 -20.06 14.31
CA THR A 203 -11.75 -21.43 13.76
C THR A 203 -12.43 -22.39 14.73
N LEU A 204 -12.15 -22.27 16.03
CA LEU A 204 -12.82 -23.06 17.07
C LEU A 204 -14.31 -22.70 17.15
N THR A 205 -14.65 -21.41 17.18
CA THR A 205 -16.03 -20.93 17.19
C THR A 205 -16.81 -21.45 15.98
N ALA A 206 -16.27 -21.33 14.77
CA ALA A 206 -16.88 -21.91 13.57
C ALA A 206 -16.95 -23.44 13.66
N GLY A 207 -15.90 -24.09 14.14
CA GLY A 207 -15.79 -25.54 14.22
C GLY A 207 -16.77 -26.20 15.20
N LEU A 208 -17.24 -25.46 16.21
CA LEU A 208 -18.29 -25.92 17.13
C LEU A 208 -19.66 -26.06 16.44
N SER A 209 -19.89 -25.41 15.30
CA SER A 209 -21.16 -25.53 14.57
C SER A 209 -21.44 -26.96 14.11
N ALA A 210 -20.42 -27.69 13.65
CA ALA A 210 -20.54 -29.06 13.16
C ALA A 210 -20.97 -30.06 14.27
N PRO A 211 -20.28 -30.18 15.43
CA PRO A 211 -20.71 -31.09 16.48
C PRO A 211 -22.05 -30.68 17.09
N ILE A 212 -22.35 -29.38 17.24
CA ILE A 212 -23.67 -28.93 17.71
C ILE A 212 -24.76 -29.41 16.74
N SER A 213 -24.54 -29.29 15.43
CA SER A 213 -25.48 -29.77 14.41
C SER A 213 -25.67 -31.28 14.50
N VAL A 214 -24.58 -32.05 14.52
CA VAL A 214 -24.64 -33.53 14.60
C VAL A 214 -25.35 -34.01 15.86
N ILE A 215 -25.07 -33.41 17.02
CA ILE A 215 -25.73 -33.74 18.28
C ILE A 215 -27.23 -33.39 18.21
N SER A 216 -27.56 -32.22 17.66
CA SER A 216 -28.96 -31.79 17.49
C SER A 216 -29.75 -32.77 16.62
N TYR A 217 -29.16 -33.25 15.51
CA TYR A 217 -29.79 -34.24 14.64
C TYR A 217 -29.88 -35.63 15.28
N ALA A 218 -28.82 -36.08 15.95
CA ALA A 218 -28.76 -37.41 16.56
C ALA A 218 -29.74 -37.56 17.74
N LEU A 219 -29.99 -36.49 18.48
CA LEU A 219 -30.90 -36.45 19.63
C LEU A 219 -32.29 -35.90 19.30
N ASP A 220 -32.55 -35.55 18.04
CA ASP A 220 -33.77 -34.89 17.56
C ASP A 220 -34.18 -33.67 18.42
N ILE A 221 -33.21 -32.86 18.80
CA ILE A 221 -33.44 -31.65 19.61
C ILE A 221 -33.84 -30.52 18.65
N PRO A 222 -34.98 -29.84 18.86
CA PRO A 222 -35.40 -28.69 18.05
C PRO A 222 -34.58 -27.45 18.44
N LEU A 223 -33.32 -27.41 18.01
CA LEU A 223 -32.41 -26.32 18.32
C LEU A 223 -32.65 -25.14 17.35
N PRO A 224 -32.91 -23.91 17.85
CA PRO A 224 -33.14 -22.76 16.99
C PRO A 224 -31.92 -22.42 16.14
N ARG A 225 -32.12 -22.28 14.83
CA ARG A 225 -31.02 -22.06 13.86
C ARG A 225 -30.29 -20.74 14.06
N VAL A 226 -30.93 -19.78 14.73
CA VAL A 226 -30.31 -18.51 15.13
C VAL A 226 -29.05 -18.72 15.98
N LEU A 227 -28.99 -19.78 16.80
CA LEU A 227 -27.81 -20.06 17.63
C LEU A 227 -26.58 -20.37 16.78
N LEU A 228 -26.73 -21.18 15.73
CA LEU A 228 -25.64 -21.42 14.77
C LEU A 228 -25.32 -20.17 13.95
N SER A 229 -26.33 -19.36 13.64
CA SER A 229 -26.15 -18.11 12.90
C SER A 229 -25.30 -17.11 13.69
N ILE A 230 -25.56 -16.95 14.99
CA ILE A 230 -24.76 -16.13 15.90
C ILE A 230 -23.34 -16.68 16.00
N LEU A 231 -23.19 -18.00 16.19
CA LEU A 231 -21.88 -18.64 16.33
C LEU A 231 -21.02 -18.43 15.08
N LEU A 232 -21.57 -18.66 13.89
CA LEU A 232 -20.89 -18.42 12.62
C LEU A 232 -20.65 -16.93 12.37
N GLY A 233 -21.59 -16.05 12.72
CA GLY A 233 -21.43 -14.60 12.64
C GLY A 233 -20.26 -14.09 13.49
N MET A 234 -20.14 -14.58 14.72
CA MET A 234 -18.99 -14.29 15.59
C MET A 234 -17.68 -14.78 14.97
N ALA A 235 -17.68 -15.97 14.39
CA ALA A 235 -16.50 -16.48 13.68
C ALA A 235 -16.12 -15.62 12.47
N VAL A 236 -17.10 -15.16 11.68
CA VAL A 236 -16.90 -14.23 10.54
C VAL A 236 -16.25 -12.93 11.01
N LEU A 237 -16.77 -12.31 12.07
CA LEU A 237 -16.21 -11.06 12.60
C LEU A 237 -14.79 -11.25 13.12
N LEU A 238 -14.54 -12.30 13.90
CA LEU A 238 -13.20 -12.61 14.43
C LEU A 238 -12.20 -12.94 13.32
N MET A 239 -12.61 -13.72 12.32
CA MET A 239 -11.78 -14.10 11.18
C MET A 239 -11.48 -12.89 10.30
N GLY A 240 -12.48 -12.10 9.96
CA GLY A 240 -12.31 -10.90 9.14
C GLY A 240 -11.43 -9.85 9.82
N TYR A 241 -11.66 -9.56 11.11
CA TYR A 241 -10.81 -8.66 11.89
C TYR A 241 -9.38 -9.21 12.03
N GLY A 242 -9.24 -10.49 12.38
CA GLY A 242 -7.95 -11.14 12.58
C GLY A 242 -7.10 -11.15 11.32
N VAL A 243 -7.69 -11.46 10.16
CA VAL A 243 -6.97 -11.45 8.87
C VAL A 243 -6.67 -10.04 8.39
N ALA A 244 -7.60 -9.10 8.49
CA ALA A 244 -7.35 -7.71 8.12
C ALA A 244 -6.18 -7.12 8.91
N ARG A 245 -6.11 -7.39 10.23
CA ARG A 245 -5.02 -6.95 11.09
C ARG A 245 -3.72 -7.74 10.87
N TYR A 246 -3.81 -9.05 10.64
CA TYR A 246 -2.64 -9.87 10.31
C TYR A 246 -1.99 -9.42 9.00
N SER A 247 -2.77 -9.23 7.93
CA SER A 247 -2.29 -8.71 6.65
C SER A 247 -1.72 -7.31 6.79
N ALA A 248 -2.35 -6.42 7.58
CA ALA A 248 -1.80 -5.10 7.88
C ALA A 248 -0.42 -5.15 8.56
N LEU A 249 -0.21 -6.08 9.51
CA LEU A 249 1.05 -6.24 10.23
C LEU A 249 2.15 -6.88 9.36
N VAL A 250 1.79 -7.88 8.55
CA VAL A 250 2.74 -8.59 7.67
C VAL A 250 3.10 -7.74 6.45
N GLU A 251 2.15 -6.98 5.91
CA GLU A 251 2.33 -6.13 4.72
C GLU A 251 2.63 -4.66 5.05
N ARG A 252 2.90 -4.33 6.33
CA ARG A 252 3.26 -2.98 6.84
C ARG A 252 2.29 -1.86 6.41
N ARG A 253 0.97 -2.07 6.53
CA ARG A 253 -0.05 -1.07 6.16
C ARG A 253 -0.81 -0.54 7.38
N VAL A 254 -1.15 0.76 7.35
CA VAL A 254 -1.97 1.40 8.38
C VAL A 254 -3.45 1.20 8.03
N LEU A 255 -4.07 0.11 8.53
CA LEU A 255 -5.44 -0.29 8.15
C LEU A 255 -6.51 0.00 9.22
N GLY A 256 -6.10 0.47 10.40
CA GLY A 256 -6.95 0.44 11.61
C GLY A 256 -8.19 1.33 11.54
N ARG A 257 -8.09 2.53 10.97
CA ARG A 257 -9.19 3.51 10.93
C ARG A 257 -10.08 3.36 9.69
N ASP A 258 -9.56 2.76 8.63
CA ASP A 258 -10.29 2.58 7.37
C ASP A 258 -11.35 1.47 7.45
N ILE A 259 -11.10 0.40 8.22
CA ILE A 259 -12.06 -0.70 8.39
C ILE A 259 -13.33 -0.24 9.12
N THR A 260 -13.20 0.63 10.12
CA THR A 260 -14.34 1.11 10.89
C THR A 260 -15.21 2.07 10.08
N TYR A 261 -14.60 3.05 9.39
CA TYR A 261 -15.37 3.99 8.57
C TYR A 261 -16.06 3.31 7.39
N ASN A 262 -15.36 2.41 6.69
CA ASN A 262 -15.97 1.69 5.58
C ASN A 262 -17.08 0.73 6.06
N GLY A 263 -16.87 0.05 7.20
CA GLY A 263 -17.88 -0.82 7.79
C GLY A 263 -19.14 -0.06 8.18
N ILE A 264 -19.00 1.11 8.80
CA ILE A 264 -20.15 1.97 9.15
C ILE A 264 -20.86 2.45 7.88
N ALA A 265 -20.12 2.88 6.85
CA ALA A 265 -20.71 3.33 5.59
C ALA A 265 -21.55 2.23 4.91
N ILE A 266 -21.01 1.01 4.82
CA ILE A 266 -21.71 -0.12 4.20
C ILE A 266 -22.88 -0.61 5.05
N LEU A 267 -22.76 -0.54 6.38
CA LEU A 267 -23.88 -0.82 7.28
C LEU A 267 -25.03 0.19 7.08
N LEU A 268 -24.74 1.49 6.99
CA LEU A 268 -25.73 2.53 6.75
C LEU A 268 -26.43 2.35 5.40
N VAL A 269 -25.66 2.07 4.35
CA VAL A 269 -26.18 1.73 3.02
C VAL A 269 -27.09 0.51 3.11
N ALA A 270 -26.63 -0.60 3.69
CA ALA A 270 -27.43 -1.82 3.79
C ALA A 270 -28.73 -1.59 4.58
N LEU A 271 -28.69 -0.80 5.67
CA LEU A 271 -29.87 -0.43 6.45
C LEU A 271 -30.85 0.41 5.63
N LEU A 272 -30.37 1.37 4.84
CA LEU A 272 -31.22 2.15 3.94
C LEU A 272 -31.95 1.26 2.93
N TYR A 273 -31.23 0.35 2.27
CA TYR A 273 -31.83 -0.59 1.32
C TYR A 273 -32.82 -1.55 1.99
N LEU A 274 -32.54 -2.01 3.22
CA LEU A 274 -33.49 -2.82 4.00
C LEU A 274 -34.77 -2.05 4.31
N VAL A 275 -34.67 -0.77 4.72
CA VAL A 275 -35.86 0.05 5.01
C VAL A 275 -36.68 0.29 3.74
N VAL A 276 -36.04 0.74 2.65
CA VAL A 276 -36.71 0.99 1.36
C VAL A 276 -37.35 -0.29 0.82
N GLY A 277 -36.63 -1.40 0.90
CA GLY A 277 -37.13 -2.69 0.49
C GLY A 277 -38.30 -3.15 1.37
N TRP A 278 -38.20 -3.03 2.69
CA TRP A 278 -39.28 -3.41 3.61
C TRP A 278 -40.57 -2.63 3.35
N VAL A 279 -40.45 -1.32 3.11
CA VAL A 279 -41.56 -0.46 2.66
C VAL A 279 -42.14 -0.98 1.34
N SER A 280 -41.29 -1.45 0.42
CA SER A 280 -41.74 -2.00 -0.86
C SER A 280 -42.50 -3.32 -0.72
N VAL A 281 -42.11 -4.17 0.22
CA VAL A 281 -42.86 -5.39 0.58
C VAL A 281 -44.22 -5.03 1.15
N LEU A 282 -44.29 -4.06 2.07
CA LEU A 282 -45.52 -3.67 2.75
C LEU A 282 -46.53 -2.97 1.83
N ILE A 283 -46.05 -2.04 0.97
CA ILE A 283 -46.91 -1.19 0.14
C ILE A 283 -47.21 -1.82 -1.22
N TYR A 284 -46.18 -2.36 -1.88
CA TYR A 284 -46.29 -2.85 -3.27
C TYR A 284 -46.39 -4.38 -3.36
N GLY A 285 -46.39 -5.10 -2.23
CA GLY A 285 -46.52 -6.57 -2.22
C GLY A 285 -45.34 -7.31 -2.83
N VAL A 286 -44.15 -6.69 -2.85
CA VAL A 286 -42.93 -7.33 -3.36
C VAL A 286 -42.59 -8.57 -2.50
N PRO A 287 -42.18 -9.70 -3.10
CA PRO A 287 -41.75 -10.86 -2.32
C PRO A 287 -40.60 -10.53 -1.37
N ALA A 288 -40.69 -10.92 -0.10
CA ALA A 288 -39.66 -10.67 0.90
C ALA A 288 -38.28 -11.25 0.52
N ALA A 289 -38.24 -12.31 -0.29
CA ALA A 289 -37.02 -12.88 -0.85
C ALA A 289 -36.22 -11.86 -1.70
N ALA A 290 -36.89 -10.92 -2.36
CA ALA A 290 -36.23 -9.89 -3.18
C ALA A 290 -35.31 -8.98 -2.35
N LEU A 291 -35.66 -8.75 -1.07
CA LEU A 291 -34.83 -7.96 -0.14
C LEU A 291 -33.43 -8.55 0.02
N VAL A 292 -33.33 -9.88 0.08
CA VAL A 292 -32.07 -10.60 0.22
C VAL A 292 -31.14 -10.26 -0.93
N PHE A 293 -31.65 -10.34 -2.17
CA PHE A 293 -30.89 -10.02 -3.38
C PHE A 293 -30.57 -8.53 -3.49
N ILE A 294 -31.49 -7.64 -3.12
CA ILE A 294 -31.27 -6.19 -3.12
C ILE A 294 -30.12 -5.81 -2.18
N VAL A 295 -30.09 -6.36 -0.96
CA VAL A 295 -29.01 -6.09 0.00
C VAL A 295 -27.67 -6.60 -0.51
N VAL A 296 -27.62 -7.83 -1.05
CA VAL A 296 -26.41 -8.38 -1.65
C VAL A 296 -25.91 -7.48 -2.78
N LEU A 297 -26.80 -7.09 -3.70
CA LEU A 297 -26.46 -6.22 -4.82
C LEU A 297 -26.00 -4.83 -4.37
N ALA A 298 -26.63 -4.26 -3.33
CA ALA A 298 -26.24 -2.96 -2.77
C ALA A 298 -24.80 -3.01 -2.22
N ILE A 299 -24.46 -4.05 -1.44
CA ILE A 299 -23.11 -4.21 -0.90
C ILE A 299 -22.11 -4.40 -2.03
N PHE A 300 -22.40 -5.27 -3.01
CA PHE A 300 -21.53 -5.50 -4.15
C PHE A 300 -21.29 -4.22 -4.94
N THR A 301 -22.35 -3.48 -5.28
CA THR A 301 -22.25 -2.25 -6.08
C THR A 301 -21.43 -1.19 -5.35
N HIS A 302 -21.72 -0.92 -4.08
CA HIS A 302 -20.98 0.08 -3.30
C HIS A 302 -19.53 -0.32 -3.04
N SER A 303 -19.27 -1.61 -2.81
CA SER A 303 -17.89 -2.10 -2.65
C SER A 303 -17.11 -2.12 -3.97
N LEU A 304 -17.80 -2.33 -5.10
CA LEU A 304 -17.20 -2.30 -6.44
C LEU A 304 -16.92 -0.87 -6.90
N ILE A 305 -17.68 0.13 -6.49
CA ILE A 305 -17.38 1.56 -6.76
C ILE A 305 -16.01 1.94 -6.16
N ASP A 306 -15.71 1.47 -4.95
CA ASP A 306 -14.40 1.72 -4.32
C ASP A 306 -13.25 1.05 -5.09
N LEU A 307 -13.47 -0.15 -5.64
CA LEU A 307 -12.54 -0.84 -6.52
C LEU A 307 -12.38 -0.12 -7.86
N GLY A 308 -13.51 0.28 -8.45
CA GLY A 308 -13.60 1.01 -9.70
C GLY A 308 -12.85 2.32 -9.60
N ARG A 309 -13.04 3.10 -8.52
CA ARG A 309 -12.27 4.33 -8.30
C ARG A 309 -10.77 4.06 -8.23
N GLN A 310 -10.31 3.02 -7.55
CA GLN A 310 -8.88 2.68 -7.49
C GLN A 310 -8.31 2.21 -8.84
N ALA A 311 -9.08 1.43 -9.59
CA ALA A 311 -8.69 0.98 -10.93
C ALA A 311 -8.71 2.15 -11.93
N LEU A 312 -9.69 3.03 -11.85
CA LEU A 312 -9.77 4.25 -12.63
C LEU A 312 -8.64 5.20 -12.25
N ASP A 313 -8.29 5.35 -10.98
CA ASP A 313 -7.10 6.12 -10.56
C ASP A 313 -5.79 5.51 -11.12
N LEU A 314 -5.74 4.20 -11.37
CA LEU A 314 -4.59 3.53 -11.99
C LEU A 314 -4.57 3.67 -13.51
N ILE A 315 -5.73 3.77 -14.15
CA ILE A 315 -5.89 3.84 -15.61
C ILE A 315 -5.89 5.29 -16.12
N PHE A 316 -6.50 6.22 -15.37
CA PHE A 316 -6.71 7.61 -15.76
C PHE A 316 -5.76 8.61 -15.11
N LEU A 317 -5.30 8.41 -13.86
CA LEU A 317 -4.34 9.35 -13.24
C LEU A 317 -2.90 8.98 -13.61
N HIS A 318 -2.36 9.74 -14.57
CA HIS A 318 -0.94 9.76 -14.95
C HIS A 318 -0.02 9.73 -13.70
N ARG A 319 1.06 8.93 -13.81
CA ARG A 319 2.09 8.69 -12.78
C ARG A 319 2.63 9.98 -12.13
N GLU A 320 2.56 11.10 -12.82
CA GLU A 320 3.06 12.43 -12.41
C GLU A 320 2.28 13.05 -11.24
N THR A 321 0.95 12.97 -11.24
CA THR A 321 0.12 13.55 -10.16
C THR A 321 0.22 12.77 -8.85
N ARG A 322 0.51 11.46 -8.93
CA ARG A 322 0.70 10.59 -7.77
C ARG A 322 2.00 10.89 -7.06
N GLU A 323 3.08 11.14 -7.81
CA GLU A 323 4.34 11.62 -7.23
C GLU A 323 4.17 12.98 -6.58
N LEU A 324 3.47 13.91 -7.24
CA LEU A 324 3.20 15.25 -6.71
C LEU A 324 2.40 15.20 -5.40
N ARG A 325 1.33 14.38 -5.34
CA ARG A 325 0.49 14.22 -4.14
C ARG A 325 1.23 13.53 -3.00
N ILE A 326 2.13 12.59 -3.30
CA ILE A 326 2.97 11.94 -2.28
C ILE A 326 4.03 12.92 -1.75
N ARG A 327 4.65 13.72 -2.62
CA ARG A 327 5.60 14.76 -2.23
C ARG A 327 4.91 15.86 -1.41
N LEU A 328 3.72 16.32 -1.82
CA LEU A 328 2.90 17.29 -1.09
C LEU A 328 2.41 16.75 0.26
N ARG A 329 2.02 15.48 0.36
CA ARG A 329 1.64 14.87 1.65
C ARG A 329 2.85 14.68 2.57
N LYS A 330 4.01 14.34 2.03
CA LYS A 330 5.26 14.32 2.80
C LYS A 330 5.60 15.72 3.31
N LEU A 331 5.55 16.74 2.44
CA LEU A 331 5.77 18.14 2.78
C LEU A 331 4.77 18.66 3.82
N ALA A 332 3.48 18.36 3.67
CA ALA A 332 2.43 18.76 4.63
C ALA A 332 2.52 18.00 5.96
N ALA A 333 3.05 16.77 5.96
CA ALA A 333 3.35 16.03 7.19
C ALA A 333 4.58 16.60 7.91
N PHE A 334 5.59 17.04 7.16
CA PHE A 334 6.77 17.71 7.71
C PHE A 334 6.44 19.09 8.30
N ALA A 335 5.50 19.82 7.70
CA ALA A 335 5.07 21.14 8.18
C ALA A 335 4.17 21.13 9.43
N ARG A 336 3.66 19.97 9.87
CA ARG A 336 2.65 19.91 10.96
C ARG A 336 3.24 19.63 12.34
N GLU A 337 4.40 18.99 12.42
CA GLU A 337 5.01 18.57 13.69
C GLU A 337 6.55 18.61 13.60
N PRO A 338 7.20 19.80 13.70
CA PRO A 338 8.66 19.92 13.67
C PRO A 338 9.37 19.09 14.76
N GLN A 339 8.72 18.87 15.90
CA GLN A 339 9.20 17.97 16.96
C GLN A 339 9.33 16.50 16.48
N ALA A 340 8.32 16.00 15.75
CA ALA A 340 8.30 14.63 15.25
C ALA A 340 9.34 14.39 14.15
N LEU A 341 9.70 15.43 13.40
CA LEU A 341 10.78 15.38 12.42
C LEU A 341 12.14 15.23 13.10
N LYS A 342 12.41 15.99 14.18
CA LYS A 342 13.64 15.84 14.99
C LYS A 342 13.73 14.44 15.61
N GLU A 343 12.63 13.89 16.12
CA GLU A 343 12.58 12.54 16.68
C GLU A 343 12.81 11.44 15.61
N ASN A 344 12.20 11.58 14.44
CA ASN A 344 12.41 10.65 13.32
C ASN A 344 13.83 10.72 12.78
N LEU A 345 14.39 11.92 12.64
CA LEU A 345 15.77 12.12 12.24
C LEU A 345 16.72 11.50 13.26
N SER A 346 16.46 11.71 14.56
CA SER A 346 17.22 11.11 15.65
C SER A 346 17.23 9.59 15.58
N SER A 347 16.05 8.94 15.49
CA SER A 347 15.98 7.48 15.42
C SER A 347 16.64 6.88 14.16
N THR A 348 16.52 7.55 13.02
CA THR A 348 17.16 7.13 11.76
C THR A 348 18.67 7.28 11.85
N PHE A 349 19.14 8.41 12.38
CA PHE A 349 20.56 8.68 12.59
C PHE A 349 21.21 7.70 13.56
N GLN A 350 20.55 7.40 14.69
CA GLN A 350 21.04 6.39 15.64
C GLN A 350 21.18 5.01 14.99
N SER A 351 20.20 4.60 14.17
CA SER A 351 20.23 3.31 13.47
C SER A 351 21.39 3.23 12.48
N LEU A 352 21.67 4.33 11.78
CA LEU A 352 22.78 4.44 10.84
C LEU A 352 24.13 4.37 11.55
N CYS A 353 24.34 5.16 12.61
CA CYS A 353 25.56 5.12 13.41
C CYS A 353 25.82 3.73 14.00
N ALA A 354 24.77 3.01 14.39
CA ALA A 354 24.89 1.62 14.84
C ALA A 354 25.29 0.67 13.69
N SER A 355 24.79 0.90 12.47
CA SER A 355 25.10 0.07 11.29
C SER A 355 26.56 0.19 10.86
N VAL A 356 27.13 1.40 10.88
CA VAL A 356 28.55 1.65 10.60
C VAL A 356 29.44 1.48 11.84
N ARG A 357 28.84 1.09 12.98
CA ARG A 357 29.50 0.88 14.28
C ARG A 357 30.34 2.07 14.74
N ALA A 358 29.83 3.28 14.57
CA ALA A 358 30.50 4.49 15.04
C ALA A 358 30.56 4.53 16.58
N ALA A 359 31.69 4.94 17.16
CA ALA A 359 31.81 5.16 18.60
C ALA A 359 30.84 6.26 19.09
N TYR A 360 30.74 7.35 18.32
CA TYR A 360 29.76 8.43 18.49
C TYR A 360 29.44 9.07 17.14
N GLY A 361 28.34 9.84 17.07
CA GLY A 361 27.97 10.61 15.89
C GLY A 361 27.24 11.90 16.25
N LEU A 362 27.48 12.96 15.49
CA LEU A 362 26.92 14.29 15.71
C LEU A 362 26.48 14.92 14.40
N ILE A 363 25.33 15.58 14.40
CA ILE A 363 24.93 16.49 13.33
C ILE A 363 24.89 17.90 13.94
N LEU A 364 25.78 18.76 13.45
CA LEU A 364 25.87 20.16 13.84
C LEU A 364 25.35 21.04 12.72
N VAL A 365 24.60 22.07 13.08
CA VAL A 365 24.04 23.07 12.17
C VAL A 365 24.70 24.40 12.47
N PHE A 366 25.07 25.14 11.43
CA PHE A 366 25.70 26.44 11.59
C PHE A 366 24.63 27.50 11.85
N GLU A 367 24.73 28.14 13.00
CA GLU A 367 24.06 29.41 13.32
C GLU A 367 25.10 30.54 13.21
N LEU A 368 24.64 31.78 13.10
CA LEU A 368 25.42 32.98 12.68
C LEU A 368 26.89 33.03 13.17
N ASP A 369 27.17 32.61 14.41
CA ASP A 369 28.53 32.62 14.99
C ASP A 369 28.86 31.36 15.83
N SER A 370 27.98 30.34 15.81
CA SER A 370 28.10 29.15 16.66
C SER A 370 27.48 27.93 15.98
N THR A 371 27.81 26.72 16.44
CA THR A 371 27.13 25.50 15.99
C THR A 371 26.08 25.05 16.99
N SER A 372 24.85 24.78 16.52
CA SER A 372 23.82 24.13 17.33
C SER A 372 23.76 22.62 17.04
N GLU A 373 23.57 21.83 18.10
CA GLU A 373 23.43 20.38 17.98
C GLU A 373 22.01 20.03 17.55
N LEU A 374 21.87 19.39 16.39
CA LEU A 374 20.58 18.92 15.90
C LEU A 374 20.27 17.52 16.44
N VAL A 375 21.24 16.60 16.36
CA VAL A 375 21.12 15.21 16.81
C VAL A 375 22.50 14.68 17.25
N SER A 376 22.52 13.87 18.31
CA SER A 376 23.69 13.10 18.72
C SER A 376 23.41 11.61 18.92
N TYR A 377 24.48 10.81 18.78
CA TYR A 377 24.52 9.37 19.05
C TYR A 377 25.72 9.06 19.95
N ARG A 378 25.46 8.48 21.13
CA ARG A 378 26.47 8.13 22.15
C ARG A 378 27.45 9.26 22.52
N TRP A 379 27.04 10.50 22.29
CA TRP A 379 27.78 11.68 22.70
C TRP A 379 27.38 12.06 24.13
N SER A 380 28.36 12.18 25.03
CA SER A 380 28.12 12.50 26.44
C SER A 380 28.85 13.77 26.89
N ARG A 381 29.52 14.48 25.97
CA ARG A 381 30.31 15.69 26.26
C ARG A 381 29.45 16.93 25.93
N GLU A 382 28.58 17.33 26.86
CA GLU A 382 27.69 18.50 26.70
C GLU A 382 28.47 19.83 26.60
N ASN A 383 28.05 20.70 25.67
CA ASN A 383 28.24 22.15 25.68
C ASN A 383 29.68 22.70 25.54
N ALA A 384 30.48 22.23 24.59
CA ALA A 384 31.59 23.03 24.08
C ALA A 384 31.10 23.85 22.86
N PRO A 385 31.07 25.19 22.90
CA PRO A 385 30.77 25.99 21.71
C PRO A 385 31.89 25.78 20.70
N LEU A 386 31.58 25.05 19.62
CA LEU A 386 32.50 24.87 18.51
C LEU A 386 32.31 26.05 17.54
N PRO A 387 33.36 26.82 17.23
CA PRO A 387 33.25 27.89 16.25
C PRO A 387 33.02 27.31 14.85
N SER A 388 32.01 27.80 14.14
CA SER A 388 31.60 27.34 12.81
C SER A 388 32.75 27.39 11.79
N THR A 389 33.63 28.41 11.89
CA THR A 389 34.82 28.60 11.04
C THR A 389 35.82 27.44 11.07
N ARG A 390 35.88 26.64 12.15
CA ARG A 390 36.78 25.47 12.23
C ARG A 390 36.18 24.19 11.68
N LEU A 391 34.88 24.19 11.36
CA LEU A 391 34.14 23.04 10.86
C LEU A 391 33.68 23.22 9.42
N MET A 392 34.15 24.28 8.75
CA MET A 392 33.94 24.50 7.33
C MET A 392 34.95 23.70 6.52
N PHE A 393 34.46 22.79 5.69
CA PHE A 393 35.30 21.94 4.84
C PHE A 393 34.72 21.91 3.43
N ASP A 394 35.60 21.91 2.42
CA ASP A 394 35.19 21.82 1.02
C ASP A 394 34.77 20.39 0.62
N ASP A 395 35.23 19.36 1.33
CA ASP A 395 34.91 17.97 1.02
C ASP A 395 34.91 17.10 2.29
N LEU A 396 34.58 15.82 2.13
CA LEU A 396 34.75 14.78 3.13
C LEU A 396 36.18 14.82 3.71
N VAL A 397 36.30 14.95 5.03
CA VAL A 397 37.60 14.89 5.71
C VAL A 397 37.66 13.66 6.60
N GLN A 398 38.75 12.90 6.50
CA GLN A 398 39.11 11.84 7.43
C GLN A 398 40.29 12.32 8.29
N PRO A 399 40.03 12.99 9.42
CA PRO A 399 41.11 13.53 10.25
C PRO A 399 41.95 12.41 10.87
N GLU A 400 43.25 12.65 11.02
CA GLU A 400 44.12 11.78 11.82
C GLU A 400 43.90 12.02 13.32
N ARG A 401 44.20 11.02 14.14
CA ARG A 401 43.91 11.07 15.58
C ARG A 401 44.64 12.25 16.24
N GLY A 402 43.89 13.09 16.96
CA GLY A 402 44.42 14.29 17.61
C GLY A 402 44.61 15.51 16.70
N GLN A 403 44.16 15.46 15.44
CA GLN A 403 44.17 16.60 14.53
C GLN A 403 43.10 17.67 14.89
N LEU A 404 42.07 17.27 15.64
CA LEU A 404 41.03 18.15 16.14
C LEU A 404 41.17 18.34 17.64
N ASP A 405 40.93 19.57 18.10
CA ASP A 405 40.95 19.91 19.52
C ASP A 405 39.88 19.11 20.30
N PRO A 406 40.10 18.84 21.60
CA PRO A 406 39.06 18.31 22.47
C PRO A 406 37.81 19.21 22.39
N PRO A 407 36.59 18.66 22.18
CA PRO A 407 36.21 17.27 22.43
C PRO A 407 36.23 16.32 21.22
N LEU A 408 36.69 16.75 20.04
CA LEU A 408 36.60 16.00 18.76
C LEU A 408 37.87 15.21 18.39
N GLU A 409 38.77 14.98 19.35
CA GLU A 409 40.07 14.30 19.19
C GLU A 409 39.99 12.90 18.54
N ASP A 410 38.87 12.20 18.76
CA ASP A 410 38.59 10.85 18.25
C ASP A 410 37.64 10.85 17.03
N ALA A 411 37.40 12.00 16.39
CA ALA A 411 36.63 12.04 15.15
C ALA A 411 37.41 11.33 14.03
N ALA A 412 36.71 10.57 13.20
CA ALA A 412 37.29 9.81 12.09
C ALA A 412 36.67 10.15 10.74
N LEU A 413 35.50 10.80 10.73
CA LEU A 413 34.85 11.26 9.51
C LEU A 413 34.10 12.56 9.74
N LEU A 414 34.29 13.50 8.81
CA LEU A 414 33.59 14.77 8.72
C LEU A 414 32.97 14.89 7.34
N ILE A 415 31.65 15.03 7.27
CA ILE A 415 30.90 15.19 6.03
C ILE A 415 30.23 16.57 6.07
N PRO A 416 30.60 17.52 5.19
CA PRO A 416 29.93 18.81 5.12
C PRO A 416 28.48 18.65 4.61
N LEU A 417 27.54 19.34 5.26
CA LEU A 417 26.15 19.42 4.84
C LEU A 417 25.95 20.73 4.08
N TYR A 418 25.61 20.61 2.79
CA TYR A 418 25.43 21.77 1.92
C TYR A 418 23.96 22.09 1.69
N ASP A 419 23.72 23.37 1.47
CA ASP A 419 22.49 23.89 0.88
C ASP A 419 22.82 25.00 -0.12
N GLY A 420 22.39 24.81 -1.37
CA GLY A 420 22.84 25.63 -2.49
C GLY A 420 24.37 25.65 -2.62
N GLY A 421 24.96 26.86 -2.52
CA GLY A 421 26.40 27.10 -2.59
C GLY A 421 27.10 27.27 -1.24
N GLY A 422 26.40 27.11 -0.11
CA GLY A 422 26.93 27.31 1.24
C GLY A 422 26.87 26.06 2.10
N GLN A 423 27.84 25.87 2.99
CA GLN A 423 27.80 24.80 4.00
C GLN A 423 26.90 25.26 5.16
N ILE A 424 25.84 24.51 5.42
CA ILE A 424 24.84 24.79 6.47
C ILE A 424 25.08 23.96 7.75
N GLY A 425 25.96 22.98 7.69
CA GLY A 425 26.29 22.15 8.85
C GLY A 425 27.38 21.12 8.56
N VAL A 426 27.60 20.24 9.53
CA VAL A 426 28.56 19.13 9.42
C VAL A 426 28.02 17.90 10.13
N LEU A 427 28.20 16.75 9.49
CA LEU A 427 28.01 15.43 10.07
C LEU A 427 29.38 14.91 10.52
N ILE A 428 29.51 14.60 11.82
CA ILE A 428 30.74 14.12 12.44
C ILE A 428 30.52 12.70 12.95
N LEU A 429 31.45 11.80 12.66
CA LEU A 429 31.47 10.45 13.22
C LEU A 429 32.80 10.18 13.91
N GLY A 430 32.72 9.58 15.10
CA GLY A 430 33.87 9.03 15.83
C GLY A 430 34.47 7.82 15.14
N GLN A 431 35.58 7.30 15.64
CA GLN A 431 36.19 6.07 15.13
C GLN A 431 35.20 4.88 15.13
N PRO A 432 35.25 4.00 14.12
CA PRO A 432 34.40 2.82 14.11
C PRO A 432 34.93 1.74 15.07
N ASP A 433 34.04 1.01 15.75
CA ASP A 433 34.41 -0.03 16.73
C ASP A 433 35.21 -1.20 16.10
N ASN A 434 35.16 -1.35 14.78
CA ASN A 434 35.76 -2.45 14.03
C ASN A 434 37.05 -2.08 13.28
N GLY A 435 37.56 -0.85 13.38
CA GLY A 435 38.73 -0.42 12.64
C GLY A 435 39.16 1.02 12.92
N LEU A 436 40.22 1.48 12.26
CA LEU A 436 40.72 2.86 12.41
C LEU A 436 40.09 3.85 11.42
N ARG A 437 39.44 3.35 10.36
CA ARG A 437 38.81 4.16 9.29
C ARG A 437 37.55 3.48 8.79
N TYR A 438 36.60 4.28 8.30
CA TYR A 438 35.39 3.79 7.63
C TYR A 438 35.74 3.21 6.26
N SER A 439 35.01 2.17 5.83
CA SER A 439 35.19 1.60 4.49
C SER A 439 34.61 2.55 3.44
N GLN A 440 35.10 2.46 2.19
CA GLN A 440 34.58 3.29 1.10
C GLN A 440 33.08 3.08 0.87
N HIS A 441 32.60 1.84 1.04
CA HIS A 441 31.19 1.51 0.93
C HIS A 441 30.34 2.17 2.04
N ASP A 442 30.86 2.22 3.27
CA ASP A 442 30.18 2.91 4.37
C ASP A 442 30.14 4.42 4.13
N ILE A 443 31.23 5.00 3.62
CA ILE A 443 31.31 6.42 3.25
C ILE A 443 30.27 6.75 2.18
N ASP A 444 30.13 5.93 1.13
CA ASP A 444 29.15 6.16 0.06
C ASP A 444 27.70 6.14 0.60
N ASN A 445 27.39 5.21 1.50
CA ASN A 445 26.08 5.15 2.16
C ASN A 445 25.83 6.37 3.07
N LEU A 446 26.86 6.85 3.76
CA LEU A 446 26.80 8.04 4.62
C LEU A 446 26.63 9.33 3.80
N LEU A 447 27.23 9.40 2.61
CA LEU A 447 27.08 10.53 1.68
C LEU A 447 25.66 10.60 1.09
N GLU A 448 25.03 9.47 0.77
CA GLU A 448 23.62 9.46 0.34
C GLU A 448 22.71 9.98 1.45
N LEU A 449 22.99 9.62 2.72
CA LEU A 449 22.23 10.13 3.84
C LEU A 449 22.49 11.61 4.10
N SER A 450 23.72 12.09 3.99
CA SER A 450 24.03 13.52 4.19
C SER A 450 23.24 14.40 3.21
N ASP A 451 23.07 13.95 1.96
CA ASP A 451 22.23 14.64 0.99
C ASP A 451 20.74 14.67 1.44
N GLN A 452 20.23 13.58 2.01
CA GLN A 452 18.85 13.55 2.55
C GLN A 452 18.69 14.48 3.76
N VAL A 453 19.69 14.51 4.65
CA VAL A 453 19.71 15.38 5.83
C VAL A 453 19.77 16.85 5.42
N SER A 454 20.63 17.22 4.47
CA SER A 454 20.69 18.57 3.87
C SER A 454 19.34 19.03 3.33
N ASN A 455 18.62 18.18 2.58
CA ASN A 455 17.30 18.54 2.05
C ASN A 455 16.26 18.77 3.16
N VAL A 456 16.32 17.99 4.23
CA VAL A 456 15.42 18.16 5.38
C VAL A 456 15.76 19.45 6.14
N LEU A 457 17.04 19.75 6.31
CA LEU A 457 17.52 20.98 6.95
C LEU A 457 17.13 22.25 6.18
N HIS A 458 17.26 22.25 4.85
CA HIS A 458 16.79 23.35 4.00
C HIS A 458 15.28 23.64 4.25
N VAL A 459 14.46 22.59 4.39
CA VAL A 459 13.02 22.76 4.67
C VAL A 459 12.76 23.38 6.05
N ILE A 460 13.54 22.99 7.06
CA ILE A 460 13.43 23.53 8.42
C ILE A 460 13.89 25.00 8.47
N GLN A 461 15.00 25.34 7.80
CA GLN A 461 15.56 26.70 7.81
C GLN A 461 14.70 27.71 7.04
N HIS A 462 14.03 27.29 5.95
CA HIS A 462 13.14 28.15 5.16
C HIS A 462 11.68 28.18 5.65
N GLU A 463 11.36 27.58 6.82
CA GLU A 463 10.00 27.53 7.40
C GLU A 463 9.40 28.93 7.63
N THR A 464 10.20 29.90 8.06
CA THR A 464 9.77 31.29 8.31
C THR A 464 9.46 32.05 7.02
N GLU A 465 10.23 31.81 5.96
CA GLU A 465 10.04 32.46 4.65
C GLU A 465 8.86 31.83 3.87
N PHE A 466 8.64 30.53 4.03
CA PHE A 466 7.52 29.84 3.40
C PHE A 466 6.19 30.17 4.08
N LEU A 467 6.16 30.26 5.42
CA LEU A 467 4.97 30.67 6.16
C LEU A 467 4.64 32.16 5.98
N SER A 468 5.64 33.03 5.80
CA SER A 468 5.40 34.43 5.44
C SER A 468 4.85 34.57 4.02
N ARG A 469 5.37 33.80 3.05
CA ARG A 469 4.79 33.75 1.70
C ARG A 469 3.39 33.16 1.69
N LEU A 470 3.10 32.16 2.52
CA LEU A 470 1.75 31.59 2.62
C LEU A 470 0.76 32.56 3.27
N SER A 471 1.18 33.35 4.26
CA SER A 471 0.31 34.37 4.86
C SER A 471 0.08 35.55 3.91
N GLU A 472 1.08 35.91 3.11
CA GLU A 472 0.98 36.91 2.04
C GLU A 472 0.02 36.44 0.93
N LEU A 473 0.15 35.18 0.48
CA LEU A 473 -0.75 34.52 -0.48
C LEU A 473 -2.17 34.28 0.05
N ALA A 474 -2.33 34.14 1.37
CA ALA A 474 -3.65 34.00 1.99
C ALA A 474 -4.38 35.34 2.15
N GLN A 475 -3.66 36.46 2.11
CA GLN A 475 -4.22 37.81 2.30
C GLN A 475 -4.51 38.52 0.96
N THR A 476 -3.84 38.14 -0.12
CA THR A 476 -4.13 38.66 -1.47
C THR A 476 -5.01 37.69 -2.24
N GLN A 477 -6.34 37.95 -2.24
CA GLN A 477 -7.38 37.51 -3.19
C GLN A 477 -7.39 36.03 -3.68
N GLN A 478 -8.58 35.42 -3.66
CA GLN A 478 -8.94 34.12 -4.26
C GLN A 478 -8.03 33.69 -5.43
N PRO A 479 -7.25 32.60 -5.30
CA PRO A 479 -6.50 32.11 -6.43
C PRO A 479 -7.43 31.28 -7.31
N THR A 480 -7.85 31.89 -8.41
CA THR A 480 -7.75 31.17 -9.68
C THR A 480 -6.30 30.70 -9.77
N LEU A 481 -6.10 29.38 -9.76
CA LEU A 481 -4.78 28.77 -9.88
C LEU A 481 -4.28 29.03 -11.29
N ASP A 482 -3.70 30.20 -11.50
CA ASP A 482 -2.85 30.46 -12.64
C ASP A 482 -1.63 29.56 -12.47
N THR A 483 -1.59 28.52 -13.29
CA THR A 483 -0.66 27.38 -13.20
C THR A 483 0.67 27.76 -13.83
N GLY A 484 1.23 28.89 -13.43
CA GLY A 484 2.38 29.53 -14.07
C GLY A 484 3.75 28.91 -13.77
N ILE A 485 3.86 27.62 -13.42
CA ILE A 485 5.12 26.88 -13.52
C ILE A 485 4.77 25.47 -13.99
N GLU A 486 4.62 25.30 -15.30
CA GLU A 486 4.79 23.98 -15.91
C GLU A 486 6.26 23.60 -15.66
N LEU A 487 6.54 22.82 -14.62
CA LEU A 487 7.89 22.32 -14.38
C LEU A 487 8.22 21.34 -15.51
N ILE A 488 9.04 21.78 -16.47
CA ILE A 488 9.61 20.90 -17.49
C ILE A 488 10.25 19.69 -16.78
N PRO A 489 9.81 18.45 -17.10
CA PRO A 489 10.26 17.28 -16.39
C PRO A 489 11.76 17.04 -16.62
N THR A 490 12.52 16.89 -15.54
CA THR A 490 13.99 16.76 -15.59
C THR A 490 14.47 15.56 -16.40
N ARG A 491 13.65 14.51 -16.51
CA ARG A 491 13.92 13.35 -17.36
C ARG A 491 13.88 13.70 -18.84
N ALA A 492 12.90 14.50 -19.28
CA ALA A 492 12.82 14.94 -20.67
C ALA A 492 14.04 15.77 -21.06
N VAL A 493 14.55 16.60 -20.14
CA VAL A 493 15.78 17.37 -20.34
C VAL A 493 17.01 16.46 -20.41
N GLU A 494 17.13 15.47 -19.53
CA GLU A 494 18.24 14.51 -19.58
C GLU A 494 18.22 13.68 -20.87
N ASP A 495 17.06 13.20 -21.29
CA ASP A 495 16.89 12.41 -22.51
C ASP A 495 17.18 13.24 -23.77
N ALA A 496 16.80 14.52 -23.78
CA ALA A 496 17.14 15.44 -24.86
C ALA A 496 18.64 15.76 -24.90
N LEU A 497 19.30 15.96 -23.76
CA LEU A 497 20.75 16.15 -23.68
C LEU A 497 21.53 14.92 -24.16
N ARG A 498 21.06 13.71 -23.86
CA ARG A 498 21.70 12.46 -24.34
C ARG A 498 21.63 12.31 -25.86
N ASN A 499 20.59 12.85 -26.47
CA ASN A 499 20.35 12.79 -27.91
C ASN A 499 20.52 14.16 -28.57
N MET A 500 21.38 15.02 -28.01
CA MET A 500 21.46 16.43 -28.39
C MET A 500 21.89 16.66 -29.85
N HIS A 501 22.58 15.69 -30.46
CA HIS A 501 22.99 15.72 -31.87
C HIS A 501 22.02 14.97 -32.81
N ASP A 502 20.97 14.33 -32.29
CA ASP A 502 19.94 13.66 -33.10
C ASP A 502 18.72 14.58 -33.24
N TYR A 503 18.73 15.41 -34.29
CA TYR A 503 17.64 16.32 -34.59
C TYR A 503 16.32 15.60 -34.89
N SER A 504 16.36 14.34 -35.31
CA SER A 504 15.11 13.57 -35.48
C SER A 504 14.51 13.28 -34.12
N TYR A 505 15.30 12.76 -33.18
CA TYR A 505 14.83 12.50 -31.82
C TYR A 505 14.34 13.78 -31.12
N LEU A 506 15.07 14.90 -31.25
CA LEU A 506 14.71 16.16 -30.61
C LEU A 506 13.37 16.73 -31.12
N GLY A 507 13.04 16.50 -32.39
CA GLY A 507 11.76 16.92 -32.98
C GLY A 507 10.55 16.21 -32.35
N ASP A 508 10.73 14.96 -31.89
CA ASP A 508 9.68 14.15 -31.24
C ASP A 508 9.70 14.30 -29.71
N SER A 509 10.66 15.04 -29.17
CA SER A 509 10.86 15.16 -27.72
C SER A 509 9.78 16.03 -27.06
N PRO A 510 9.48 15.87 -25.75
CA PRO A 510 8.53 16.75 -25.06
C PRO A 510 8.89 18.24 -25.14
N LEU A 511 10.19 18.57 -25.30
CA LEU A 511 10.69 19.94 -25.42
C LEU A 511 10.32 20.60 -26.76
N ALA A 512 9.96 19.80 -27.78
CA ALA A 512 9.41 20.27 -29.05
C ALA A 512 8.14 21.12 -28.88
N ASN A 513 7.39 20.87 -27.80
CA ASN A 513 6.09 21.48 -27.59
C ASN A 513 6.15 22.86 -26.91
N LEU A 514 7.33 23.27 -26.42
CA LEU A 514 7.51 24.57 -25.75
C LEU A 514 7.16 25.71 -26.70
N GLU A 515 6.44 26.72 -26.20
CA GLU A 515 5.97 27.83 -27.05
C GLU A 515 7.13 28.60 -27.68
N GLN A 516 8.24 28.74 -26.94
CA GLN A 516 9.46 29.38 -27.42
C GLN A 516 10.06 28.69 -28.67
N VAL A 517 10.01 27.35 -28.73
CA VAL A 517 10.47 26.58 -29.90
C VAL A 517 9.56 26.88 -31.09
N LYS A 518 8.24 26.87 -30.88
CA LYS A 518 7.24 27.16 -31.91
C LYS A 518 7.31 28.61 -32.42
N HIS A 519 7.65 29.56 -31.57
CA HIS A 519 7.82 30.97 -31.93
C HIS A 519 9.07 31.24 -32.76
N GLN A 520 10.15 30.47 -32.57
CA GLN A 520 11.39 30.60 -33.33
C GLN A 520 11.32 29.94 -34.72
N LEU A 521 10.35 29.06 -34.94
CA LEU A 521 10.03 28.52 -36.26
C LEU A 521 9.47 29.62 -37.19
N SER A 522 10.31 30.08 -38.11
CA SER A 522 9.92 30.97 -39.20
C SER A 522 8.88 30.29 -40.10
N ALA A 523 7.95 31.06 -40.69
CA ALA A 523 6.79 30.59 -41.47
C ALA A 523 7.06 29.69 -42.70
N GLY A 524 8.30 29.24 -42.92
CA GLY A 524 8.72 28.32 -43.99
C GLY A 524 9.40 27.02 -43.54
N ALA A 525 9.65 26.79 -42.25
CA ALA A 525 10.25 25.56 -41.74
C ALA A 525 9.16 24.69 -41.08
N LEU A 526 8.69 23.65 -41.78
CA LEU A 526 7.60 22.76 -41.33
C LEU A 526 8.08 21.32 -41.15
N THR A 527 9.38 21.06 -41.27
CA THR A 527 9.91 19.70 -41.17
C THR A 527 10.26 19.36 -39.72
N HIS A 528 10.09 18.09 -39.39
CA HIS A 528 10.42 17.55 -38.08
C HIS A 528 11.88 17.81 -37.66
N LEU A 529 12.81 17.82 -38.63
CA LEU A 529 14.24 18.10 -38.41
C LEU A 529 14.52 19.56 -38.09
N ASP A 530 13.72 20.50 -38.62
CA ASP A 530 13.86 21.92 -38.29
C ASP A 530 13.40 22.18 -36.87
N LEU A 531 12.34 21.50 -36.43
CA LEU A 531 11.86 21.57 -35.06
C LEU A 531 12.90 21.02 -34.07
N GLY A 532 13.50 19.87 -34.37
CA GLY A 532 14.59 19.33 -33.55
C GLY A 532 15.83 20.22 -33.49
N ARG A 533 16.10 21.00 -34.54
CA ARG A 533 17.18 21.99 -34.56
C ARG A 533 16.91 23.15 -33.62
N GLU A 534 15.66 23.62 -33.55
CA GLU A 534 15.30 24.68 -32.61
C GLU A 534 15.33 24.20 -31.16
N VAL A 535 14.92 22.95 -30.89
CA VAL A 535 15.11 22.34 -29.56
C VAL A 535 16.60 22.25 -29.20
N HIS A 536 17.47 21.87 -30.14
CA HIS A 536 18.93 21.87 -29.94
C HIS A 536 19.46 23.26 -29.59
N ASN A 537 19.08 24.29 -30.37
CA ASN A 537 19.49 25.67 -30.14
C ASN A 537 19.03 26.19 -28.77
N LEU A 538 17.79 25.84 -28.38
CA LEU A 538 17.23 26.19 -27.09
C LEU A 538 18.02 25.56 -25.93
N LEU A 539 18.33 24.26 -26.04
CA LEU A 539 19.15 23.55 -25.05
C LEU A 539 20.54 24.16 -24.91
N LEU A 540 21.20 24.48 -26.03
CA LEU A 540 22.52 25.10 -26.02
C LEU A 540 22.48 26.50 -25.39
N THR A 541 21.46 27.29 -25.71
CA THR A 541 21.24 28.61 -25.10
C THR A 541 21.00 28.52 -23.58
N ALA A 542 20.18 27.55 -23.14
CA ALA A 542 19.93 27.32 -21.73
C ALA A 542 21.19 26.81 -21.01
N LEU A 543 22.02 26.02 -21.69
CA LEU A 543 23.28 25.50 -21.14
C LEU A 543 24.30 26.63 -20.98
N GLU A 544 24.40 27.56 -21.93
CA GLU A 544 25.23 28.77 -21.81
C GLU A 544 24.79 29.68 -20.66
N LYS A 545 23.50 29.71 -20.31
CA LYS A 545 23.04 30.47 -19.12
C LYS A 545 23.55 29.89 -17.79
N LEU A 546 23.97 28.63 -17.76
CA LEU A 546 24.61 28.02 -16.59
C LEU A 546 26.09 28.40 -16.46
N ARG A 547 26.67 29.07 -17.46
CA ARG A 547 28.07 29.49 -17.45
C ARG A 547 28.26 30.64 -16.45
N PRO A 548 29.18 30.50 -15.47
CA PRO A 548 29.52 31.59 -14.55
C PRO A 548 30.11 32.82 -15.27
N ALA A 549 29.99 33.99 -14.66
CA ALA A 549 30.56 35.22 -15.19
C ALA A 549 32.11 35.20 -15.09
N GLY A 550 32.80 35.41 -16.22
CA GLY A 550 34.26 35.48 -16.28
C GLY A 550 34.86 34.70 -17.44
N ASP A 551 36.17 34.89 -17.67
CA ASP A 551 36.95 34.06 -18.59
C ASP A 551 37.12 32.66 -18.00
N THR A 552 37.23 31.64 -18.87
CA THR A 552 37.41 30.26 -18.43
C THR A 552 38.64 30.15 -17.53
N PRO A 553 38.47 29.76 -16.25
CA PRO A 553 39.55 29.80 -15.29
C PRO A 553 40.64 28.80 -15.65
N LYS A 554 41.90 29.19 -15.39
CA LYS A 554 43.05 28.29 -15.50
C LYS A 554 42.97 27.24 -14.38
N GLU A 555 43.48 26.03 -14.64
CA GLU A 555 43.48 24.96 -13.65
C GLU A 555 44.18 25.41 -12.35
N PRO A 556 43.63 25.08 -11.16
CA PRO A 556 42.45 24.25 -10.92
C PRO A 556 41.12 24.99 -11.15
N ILE A 557 40.14 24.28 -11.71
CA ILE A 557 38.83 24.83 -12.07
C ILE A 557 38.00 25.06 -10.78
N PRO A 558 37.44 26.27 -10.55
CA PRO A 558 36.53 26.55 -9.43
C PRO A 558 35.21 25.77 -9.53
N ARG A 559 34.63 25.40 -8.38
CA ARG A 559 33.41 24.59 -8.31
C ARG A 559 32.18 25.21 -8.96
N GLU A 560 32.10 26.54 -9.00
CA GLU A 560 31.01 27.25 -9.69
C GLU A 560 30.91 26.88 -11.18
N TRP A 561 32.03 26.49 -11.80
CA TRP A 561 32.08 26.05 -13.19
C TRP A 561 31.69 24.59 -13.40
N PHE A 562 31.60 23.78 -12.33
CA PHE A 562 31.42 22.34 -12.46
C PHE A 562 30.09 21.97 -13.11
N ALA A 563 29.00 22.66 -12.77
CA ALA A 563 27.69 22.39 -13.35
C ALA A 563 27.68 22.60 -14.87
N TYR A 564 28.22 23.73 -15.33
CA TYR A 564 28.36 24.04 -16.75
C TYR A 564 29.30 23.05 -17.44
N ILE A 565 30.53 22.85 -16.92
CA ILE A 565 31.54 22.00 -17.55
C ILE A 565 31.07 20.55 -17.64
N ILE A 566 30.44 20.01 -16.60
CA ILE A 566 29.95 18.62 -16.61
C ILE A 566 28.90 18.41 -17.69
N LEU A 567 27.93 19.32 -17.86
CA LEU A 567 26.92 19.17 -18.90
C LEU A 567 27.47 19.49 -20.29
N HIS A 568 28.18 20.62 -20.41
CA HIS A 568 28.78 21.06 -21.66
C HIS A 568 29.73 20.00 -22.23
N ASP A 569 30.70 19.55 -21.43
CA ASP A 569 31.72 18.64 -21.95
C ASP A 569 31.16 17.23 -22.15
N ALA A 570 30.20 16.76 -21.34
CA ALA A 570 29.60 15.43 -21.52
C ALA A 570 28.63 15.35 -22.70
N TYR A 571 27.82 16.40 -22.94
CA TYR A 571 26.75 16.35 -23.94
C TYR A 571 27.02 17.19 -25.19
N ALA A 572 27.68 18.35 -25.08
CA ALA A 572 28.02 19.20 -26.24
C ALA A 572 29.34 18.80 -26.90
N LYS A 573 30.35 18.44 -26.11
CA LYS A 573 31.64 17.98 -26.64
C LYS A 573 31.80 16.45 -26.70
N GLU A 574 30.85 15.70 -26.14
CA GLU A 574 30.89 14.23 -26.06
C GLU A 574 32.19 13.69 -25.41
N THR A 575 32.75 14.43 -24.45
CA THR A 575 33.94 14.03 -23.71
C THR A 575 33.59 12.89 -22.77
N GLN A 576 34.46 11.87 -22.66
CA GLN A 576 34.19 10.74 -21.77
C GLN A 576 34.11 11.21 -20.32
N ASN A 577 33.10 10.72 -19.58
CA ASN A 577 32.91 11.08 -18.17
C ASN A 577 34.17 10.90 -17.34
N ARG A 578 34.98 9.86 -17.62
CA ARG A 578 36.27 9.61 -16.94
C ARG A 578 37.26 10.76 -17.11
N ASP A 579 37.31 11.35 -18.29
CA ASP A 579 38.26 12.42 -18.62
C ASP A 579 37.78 13.77 -18.06
N ILE A 580 36.46 13.96 -17.95
CA ILE A 580 35.88 15.10 -17.22
C ILE A 580 36.17 14.97 -15.73
N MET A 581 35.98 13.78 -15.15
CA MET A 581 36.24 13.51 -13.74
C MET A 581 37.72 13.71 -13.39
N SER A 582 38.64 13.25 -14.25
CA SER A 582 40.07 13.43 -14.04
C SER A 582 40.48 14.90 -14.12
N ARG A 583 39.96 15.65 -15.09
CA ARG A 583 40.24 17.09 -15.24
C ARG A 583 39.67 17.94 -14.10
N LEU A 584 38.51 17.56 -13.56
CA LEU A 584 37.90 18.25 -12.42
C LEU A 584 38.43 17.77 -11.06
N TYR A 585 39.27 16.74 -11.03
CA TYR A 585 39.77 16.10 -9.81
C TYR A 585 38.62 15.66 -8.86
N ILE A 586 37.53 15.11 -9.40
CA ILE A 586 36.36 14.66 -8.64
C ILE A 586 36.09 13.15 -8.78
N SER A 587 35.50 12.54 -7.75
CA SER A 587 35.06 11.16 -7.77
C SER A 587 33.82 10.94 -8.64
N GLU A 588 33.55 9.68 -8.99
CA GLU A 588 32.36 9.29 -9.76
C GLU A 588 31.04 9.62 -9.05
N GLY A 589 31.02 9.49 -7.72
CA GLY A 589 29.86 9.91 -6.91
C GLY A 589 29.59 11.40 -7.03
N THR A 590 30.62 12.23 -6.86
CA THR A 590 30.52 13.69 -6.98
C THR A 590 30.11 14.11 -8.38
N PHE A 591 30.70 13.51 -9.43
CA PHE A 591 30.31 13.75 -10.82
C PHE A 591 28.82 13.48 -11.07
N ASN A 592 28.32 12.31 -10.67
CA ASN A 592 26.92 11.94 -10.88
C ASN A 592 25.96 12.83 -10.08
N ARG A 593 26.34 13.28 -8.87
CA ARG A 593 25.56 14.23 -8.07
C ARG A 593 25.49 15.60 -8.74
N THR A 594 26.63 16.16 -9.12
CA THR A 594 26.69 17.48 -9.77
C THR A 594 25.99 17.47 -11.11
N ARG A 595 26.11 16.39 -11.90
CA ARG A 595 25.35 16.21 -13.16
C ARG A 595 23.83 16.27 -12.92
N ARG A 596 23.32 15.54 -11.92
CA ARG A 596 21.88 15.54 -11.60
C ARG A 596 21.40 16.91 -11.12
N ALA A 597 22.20 17.62 -10.32
CA ALA A 597 21.86 18.98 -9.88
C ALA A 597 21.87 19.99 -11.04
N ALA A 598 22.85 19.87 -11.95
CA ALA A 598 22.96 20.70 -13.13
C ALA A 598 21.78 20.49 -14.09
N ILE A 599 21.35 19.24 -14.34
CA ILE A 599 20.17 18.95 -15.17
C ILE A 599 18.89 19.58 -14.60
N ARG A 600 18.71 19.55 -13.26
CA ARG A 600 17.56 20.23 -12.62
C ARG A 600 17.61 21.74 -12.81
N SER A 601 18.80 22.32 -12.71
CA SER A 601 19.02 23.76 -12.90
C SER A 601 18.72 24.17 -14.35
N LEU A 602 19.13 23.33 -15.31
CA LEU A 602 18.82 23.51 -16.73
C LEU A 602 17.31 23.44 -17.01
N ALA A 603 16.61 22.47 -16.43
CA ALA A 603 15.15 22.36 -16.56
C ALA A 603 14.43 23.60 -16.02
N LYS A 604 14.92 24.16 -14.90
CA LYS A 604 14.40 25.41 -14.35
C LYS A 604 14.68 26.60 -15.29
N ALA A 605 15.89 26.70 -15.84
CA ALA A 605 16.25 27.75 -16.78
C ALA A 605 15.39 27.70 -18.06
N LEU A 606 15.10 26.52 -18.58
CA LEU A 606 14.18 26.34 -19.72
C LEU A 606 12.75 26.79 -19.38
N ALA A 607 12.24 26.43 -18.21
CA ALA A 607 10.90 26.86 -17.76
C ALA A 607 10.83 28.38 -17.54
N GLU A 608 11.92 29.01 -17.12
CA GLU A 608 12.01 30.47 -17.02
C GLU A 608 12.08 31.14 -18.41
N MET A 609 12.74 30.52 -19.38
CA MET A 609 12.81 31.02 -20.76
C MET A 609 11.46 30.95 -21.48
N GLU A 610 10.67 29.92 -21.18
CA GLU A 610 9.30 29.77 -21.70
C GLU A 610 8.38 30.89 -21.23
N LYS A 611 8.57 31.44 -20.02
CA LYS A 611 7.75 32.57 -19.50
C LYS A 611 8.03 33.92 -20.15
N VAL A 612 9.21 34.08 -20.75
CA VAL A 612 9.68 35.36 -21.30
C VAL A 612 9.31 35.47 -22.79
N SER A 613 8.94 34.35 -23.42
CA SER A 613 8.39 34.30 -24.77
C SER A 613 6.88 34.55 -24.72
#